data_AF-A0A4P9XZY0-F1
#
_entry.id   AF-A0A4P9XZY0-F1
#
_cell.length_a   1.000
_cell.length_b   1.000
_cell.length_c   1.000
_cell.angle_alpha   90.00
_cell.angle_beta   90.00
_cell.angle_gamma   90.00
#
_symmetry.space_group_name_H-M   'P 1'
#
loop_
_entity.id
_entity.type
_entity.pdbx_description
1 polymer ?
#
loop_
_entity_poly.entity_id
_entity_poly.type
_entity_poly.pdbx_seq_one_letter_code
_entity_poly.pdbx_strand_id
1 'polypeptide(L)'
;CTKVCHRREIRSLSETERTTYFNAIKKLNSGPKPTKYDRFVKIHLDNTKEIHSNDIFPDWHRLYLRKFEQLLQEIDPSICAPYWRWDLDS
;
A
#
# COMPACT_ATOMS: atom_id res chain seq x y z
N CYS A 1 0.31 9.82 19.50
CA CYS A 1 -0.42 9.05 18.47
C CYS A 1 -1.87 8.91 18.89
N THR A 2 -2.82 9.54 18.19
CA THR A 2 -4.25 9.50 18.57
C THR A 2 -5.08 8.54 17.73
N LYS A 3 -4.53 7.99 16.63
CA LYS A 3 -5.21 7.01 15.77
C LYS A 3 -4.25 5.89 15.38
N VAL A 4 -4.47 4.69 15.92
CA VAL A 4 -3.77 3.47 15.50
C VAL A 4 -4.47 2.91 14.27
N CYS A 5 -3.70 2.65 13.22
CA CYS A 5 -4.21 2.10 11.99
C CYS A 5 -4.21 0.56 12.06
N HIS A 6 -5.40 -0.03 12.16
CA HIS A 6 -5.57 -1.49 12.20
C HIS A 6 -5.74 -2.02 10.77
N ARG A 7 -4.70 -2.66 10.24
CA ARG A 7 -4.77 -3.37 8.95
C ARG A 7 -5.67 -4.60 9.12
N ARG A 8 -6.66 -4.74 8.25
CA ARG A 8 -7.64 -5.82 8.27
C ARG A 8 -7.56 -6.66 7.01
N GLU A 9 -8.02 -7.90 7.12
CA GLU A 9 -8.17 -8.80 5.99
C GLU A 9 -9.16 -8.20 4.97
N ILE A 10 -8.83 -8.24 3.68
CA ILE A 10 -9.56 -7.50 2.63
C ILE A 10 -11.01 -7.96 2.42
N ARG A 11 -11.33 -9.25 2.59
CA ARG A 11 -12.69 -9.81 2.52
C ARG A 11 -13.52 -9.42 3.75
N SER A 12 -12.87 -9.13 4.88
CA SER A 12 -13.56 -8.64 6.10
C SER A 12 -14.03 -7.19 6.01
N LEU A 13 -13.49 -6.39 5.08
CA LEU A 13 -13.86 -4.98 4.91
C LEU A 13 -15.30 -4.82 4.41
N SER A 14 -15.98 -3.74 4.77
CA SER A 14 -17.26 -3.37 4.16
C SER A 14 -17.08 -3.00 2.68
N GLU A 15 -18.18 -2.99 1.91
CA GLU A 15 -18.14 -2.56 0.51
C GLU A 15 -17.64 -1.11 0.36
N THR A 16 -18.08 -0.22 1.26
CA THR A 16 -17.61 1.17 1.32
C THR A 16 -16.12 1.24 1.60
N GLU A 17 -15.61 0.51 2.60
CA GLU A 17 -14.18 0.49 2.94
C GLU A 17 -13.33 0.00 1.75
N ARG A 18 -13.76 -1.08 1.08
CA ARG A 18 -13.09 -1.61 -0.12
C ARG A 18 -13.11 -0.61 -1.27
N THR A 19 -14.25 0.02 -1.52
CA THR A 19 -14.41 1.01 -2.59
C THR A 19 -13.54 2.24 -2.34
N THR A 20 -13.51 2.75 -1.10
CA THR A 20 -12.63 3.86 -0.69
C THR A 20 -11.16 3.51 -0.95
N TYR A 21 -10.73 2.31 -0.55
CA TYR A 21 -9.36 1.86 -0.79
C TYR A 21 -9.00 1.80 -2.28
N PHE A 22 -9.83 1.17 -3.11
CA PHE A 22 -9.57 1.06 -4.55
C PHE A 22 -9.63 2.41 -5.28
N ASN A 23 -10.54 3.29 -4.88
CA ASN A 23 -10.64 4.63 -5.45
C ASN A 23 -9.41 5.48 -5.12
N ALA A 24 -8.85 5.34 -3.91
CA ALA A 24 -7.61 6.01 -3.55
C ALA A 24 -6.42 5.51 -4.39
N ILE A 25 -6.31 4.21 -4.66
CA ILE A 25 -5.28 3.66 -5.56
C ILE A 25 -5.46 4.21 -6.99
N LYS A 26 -6.68 4.18 -7.52
CA LYS A 26 -6.98 4.72 -8.86
C LYS A 26 -6.61 6.20 -8.95
N LYS A 27 -6.92 6.99 -7.93
CA LYS A 27 -6.55 8.42 -7.85
C LYS A 27 -5.04 8.62 -7.71
N LEU A 28 -4.35 7.80 -6.93
CA LEU A 28 -2.88 7.85 -6.82
C LEU A 28 -2.19 7.56 -8.17
N ASN A 29 -2.84 6.75 -9.02
CA ASN A 29 -2.38 6.38 -10.36
C ASN A 29 -3.05 7.18 -11.49
N SER A 30 -3.73 8.29 -11.21
CA SER A 30 -4.32 9.14 -12.24
C SER A 30 -3.42 10.35 -12.58
N GLY A 31 -3.74 11.02 -13.68
CA GLY A 31 -3.02 12.22 -14.14
C GLY A 31 -1.91 11.94 -15.17
N PRO A 32 -1.12 12.97 -15.51
CA PRO A 32 -0.05 12.85 -16.49
C PRO A 32 1.01 11.83 -16.05
N LYS A 33 1.50 11.05 -17.02
CA LYS A 33 2.56 10.07 -16.80
C LYS A 33 3.93 10.76 -16.75
N PRO A 34 4.85 10.34 -15.85
CA PRO A 34 4.64 9.33 -14.81
C PRO A 34 3.76 9.84 -13.66
N THR A 35 2.83 9.02 -13.18
CA THR A 35 1.97 9.36 -12.03
C THR A 35 2.76 9.28 -10.71
N LYS A 36 2.13 9.70 -9.60
CA LYS A 36 2.71 9.52 -8.27
C LYS A 36 2.88 8.03 -7.95
N TYR A 37 1.93 7.19 -8.37
CA TYR A 37 2.03 5.74 -8.29
C TYR A 37 3.22 5.18 -9.11
N ASP A 38 3.40 5.62 -10.36
CA ASP A 38 4.50 5.14 -11.21
C ASP A 38 5.86 5.48 -10.60
N ARG A 39 6.01 6.72 -10.08
CA ARG A 39 7.24 7.13 -9.37
C ARG A 39 7.48 6.32 -8.11
N PHE A 40 6.42 5.99 -7.37
CA PHE A 40 6.53 5.16 -6.17
C PHE A 40 6.99 3.74 -6.51
N VAL A 41 6.38 3.11 -7.52
CA VAL A 41 6.79 1.78 -8.01
C VAL A 41 8.24 1.78 -8.51
N LYS A 42 8.67 2.85 -9.19
CA LYS A 42 10.04 3.00 -9.67
C LYS A 42 11.09 2.92 -8.55
N ILE A 43 10.79 3.38 -7.33
CA ILE A 43 11.70 3.27 -6.18
C ILE A 43 12.03 1.80 -5.89
N HIS A 44 11.02 0.92 -5.89
CA HIS A 44 11.27 -0.52 -5.74
C HIS A 44 12.07 -1.07 -6.92
N LEU A 45 11.67 -0.76 -8.15
CA LEU A 45 12.34 -1.27 -9.35
C LEU A 45 13.84 -0.93 -9.36
N ASP A 46 14.19 0.32 -9.07
CA ASP A 46 15.57 0.82 -9.08
C ASP A 46 16.44 0.20 -7.97
N ASN A 47 15.84 -0.38 -6.92
CA ASN A 47 16.54 -0.97 -5.78
C ASN A 47 16.33 -2.50 -5.67
N THR A 48 15.77 -3.14 -6.71
CA THR A 48 15.33 -4.54 -6.63
C THR A 48 16.44 -5.50 -6.18
N LYS A 49 17.67 -5.31 -6.65
CA LYS A 49 18.79 -6.22 -6.35
C LYS A 49 19.27 -6.08 -4.91
N GLU A 50 19.14 -4.88 -4.35
CA GLU A 50 19.66 -4.48 -3.06
C GLU A 50 18.69 -4.80 -1.92
N ILE A 51 17.39 -4.90 -2.21
CA ILE A 51 16.32 -5.05 -1.20
C ILE A 51 15.79 -6.48 -1.09
N HIS A 52 16.23 -7.41 -1.95
CA HIS A 52 15.78 -8.80 -1.97
C HIS A 52 16.89 -9.77 -1.58
N SER A 53 16.48 -10.95 -1.09
CA SER A 53 17.36 -12.08 -0.76
C SER A 53 18.45 -11.75 0.27
N ASN A 54 18.16 -10.81 1.17
CA ASN A 54 19.03 -10.40 2.25
C ASN A 54 18.23 -9.92 3.47
N ASP A 55 18.92 -9.62 4.56
CA ASP A 55 18.33 -9.28 5.86
C ASP A 55 17.59 -7.93 5.88
N ILE A 56 17.82 -7.06 4.88
CA ILE A 56 17.15 -5.76 4.76
C ILE A 56 15.72 -5.92 4.19
N PHE A 57 15.43 -7.05 3.54
CA PHE A 57 14.13 -7.33 2.92
C PHE A 57 12.92 -6.98 3.81
N PRO A 58 12.78 -7.53 5.04
CA PRO A 58 11.61 -7.26 5.87
C PRO A 58 11.48 -5.78 6.27
N ASP A 59 12.60 -5.13 6.61
CA ASP A 59 12.58 -3.74 7.08
C ASP A 59 12.30 -2.75 5.95
N TRP A 60 12.92 -2.95 4.79
CA TRP A 60 12.70 -2.12 3.62
C TRP A 60 11.25 -2.21 3.14
N HIS A 61 10.70 -3.42 3.04
CA HIS A 61 9.32 -3.61 2.58
C HIS A 61 8.30 -3.12 3.62
N ARG A 62 8.59 -3.23 4.92
CA ARG A 62 7.76 -2.63 5.98
C ARG A 62 7.68 -1.11 5.81
N LEU A 63 8.82 -0.45 5.60
CA LEU A 63 8.86 0.99 5.38
C LEU A 63 8.16 1.38 4.08
N TYR A 64 8.41 0.65 3.00
CA TYR A 64 7.79 0.86 1.70
C TYR A 64 6.26 0.77 1.78
N LEU A 65 5.72 -0.27 2.43
CA LEU A 65 4.28 -0.41 2.67
C LEU A 65 3.72 0.72 3.55
N ARG A 66 4.49 1.23 4.53
CA ARG A 66 4.04 2.39 5.33
C ARG A 66 4.00 3.65 4.48
N LYS A 67 4.97 3.86 3.58
CA LYS A 67 4.96 4.99 2.64
C LYS A 67 3.79 4.89 1.67
N PHE A 68 3.50 3.70 1.15
CA PHE A 68 2.31 3.48 0.33
C PHE A 68 1.01 3.85 1.05
N GLU A 69 0.85 3.37 2.30
CA GLU A 69 -0.31 3.71 3.12
C GLU A 69 -0.41 5.22 3.38
N GLN A 70 0.70 5.91 3.64
CA GLN A 70 0.74 7.36 3.80
C GLN A 70 0.28 8.08 2.52
N LEU A 71 0.72 7.63 1.34
CA LEU A 71 0.28 8.17 0.06
C LEU A 71 -1.23 8.04 -0.16
N LEU A 72 -1.82 6.93 0.30
CA LEU A 72 -3.28 6.74 0.27
C LEU A 72 -3.97 7.61 1.33
N GLN A 73 -3.36 7.79 2.50
CA GLN A 73 -3.88 8.63 3.58
C GLN A 73 -3.89 10.14 3.24
N GLU A 74 -3.00 10.58 2.35
CA GLU A 74 -3.07 11.93 1.75
C GLU A 74 -4.35 12.13 0.90
N ILE A 75 -4.90 11.04 0.36
CA ILE A 75 -6.15 11.06 -0.42
C ILE A 75 -7.35 10.89 0.51
N ASP A 76 -7.29 9.93 1.43
CA ASP A 76 -8.31 9.67 2.44
C ASP A 76 -7.68 9.18 3.78
N PRO A 77 -7.68 10.02 4.84
CA PRO A 77 -7.08 9.69 6.14
C PRO A 77 -7.75 8.53 6.92
N SER A 78 -8.86 7.99 6.44
CA SER A 78 -9.50 6.80 7.01
C SER A 78 -8.82 5.50 6.59
N ILE A 79 -8.03 5.52 5.51
CA ILE A 79 -7.47 4.31 4.91
C ILE A 79 -6.41 3.68 5.82
N CYS A 80 -6.59 2.37 6.03
CA CYS A 80 -5.57 1.44 6.52
C CYS A 80 -5.36 0.38 5.46
N ALA A 81 -4.12 0.17 5.00
CA ALA A 81 -3.86 -0.77 3.92
C ALA A 81 -4.28 -2.19 4.35
N PRO A 82 -5.22 -2.85 3.64
CA PRO A 82 -5.63 -4.19 3.99
C PRO A 82 -4.54 -5.21 3.63
N TYR A 83 -4.69 -6.42 4.15
CA TYR A 83 -3.93 -7.58 3.72
C TYR A 83 -4.84 -8.63 3.10
N TRP A 84 -4.25 -9.50 2.28
CA TRP A 84 -4.90 -10.69 1.76
C TRP A 84 -4.39 -11.90 2.55
N ARG A 85 -5.29 -12.62 3.24
CA ARG A 85 -5.02 -13.95 3.82
C ARG A 85 -5.08 -15.06 2.76
N TRP A 86 -3.99 -15.21 2.03
CA TRP A 86 -3.93 -16.09 0.86
C TRP A 86 -3.97 -17.57 1.25
N ASP A 87 -3.68 -17.89 2.50
CA ASP A 87 -3.77 -19.22 3.11
C ASP A 87 -5.19 -19.79 3.15
N LEU A 88 -6.22 -18.96 2.92
CA LEU A 88 -7.62 -19.40 2.85
C LEU A 88 -8.04 -19.88 1.45
N ASP A 89 -7.20 -19.65 0.43
CA ASP A 89 -7.54 -19.89 -0.98
C ASP A 89 -6.72 -21.04 -1.60
N SER A 90 -5.98 -21.79 -0.78
CA SER A 90 -5.05 -22.86 -1.17
C SER A 90 -5.38 -24.20 -0.51
#